data_AF-A0A8S8XW00-F1
#
_entry.id   AF-A0A8S8XW00-F1
#
_cell.length_a   1.000
_cell.length_b   1.000
_cell.length_c   1.000
_cell.angle_alpha   90.00
_cell.angle_beta   90.00
_cell.angle_gamma   90.00
#
_symmetry.space_group_name_H-M   'P 1'
#
loop_
_entity.id
_entity.type
_entity.pdbx_description
1 polymer ?
#
loop_
_entity_poly.entity_id
_entity_poly.type
_entity_poly.pdbx_seq_one_letter_code
_entity_poly.pdbx_strand_id
1 'polypeptide(L)'
;MGLANHLCEPENLEAKAMELAEIIASKSMNTMKVAKKTIRAALDNGITDGVEIEAVAFANLFDTEDQEIGVQAFLTRTEPEWKHR
;
A
#
# COMPACT_ATOMS: atom_id res chain seq x y z
N MET A 1 -4.19 7.82 22.17
CA MET A 1 -3.06 8.53 21.52
C MET A 1 -2.52 7.62 20.41
N GLY A 2 -2.53 8.08 19.16
CA GLY A 2 -2.10 7.33 17.97
C GLY A 2 -0.89 7.96 17.28
N LEU A 3 0.13 8.31 18.08
CA LEU A 3 1.28 9.09 17.63
C LEU A 3 2.40 8.22 17.01
N ALA A 4 2.52 6.97 17.44
CA ALA A 4 3.52 6.02 16.96
C ALA A 4 2.90 4.63 16.77
N ASN A 5 3.37 3.90 15.76
CA ASN A 5 2.92 2.53 15.47
C ASN A 5 3.63 1.47 16.31
N HIS A 6 4.92 1.66 16.62
CA HIS A 6 5.76 0.70 17.33
C HIS A 6 6.65 1.38 18.36
N LEU A 7 6.95 0.65 19.44
CA LEU A 7 7.94 1.01 20.46
C LEU A 7 9.03 -0.05 20.44
N CYS A 8 10.29 0.38 20.49
CA CYS A 8 11.46 -0.51 20.52
C CYS A 8 12.56 0.13 21.37
N GLU A 9 13.51 -0.69 21.81
CA GLU A 9 14.73 -0.21 22.45
C GLU A 9 15.56 0.65 21.47
N PRO A 10 16.30 1.66 21.95
CA PRO A 10 17.06 2.59 21.10
C PRO A 10 18.02 1.88 20.13
N GLU A 11 18.66 0.80 20.57
CA GLU A 11 19.62 0.03 19.78
C GLU A 11 18.96 -0.71 18.60
N ASN A 12 17.67 -0.99 18.71
CA ASN A 12 16.89 -1.72 17.70
C ASN A 12 16.10 -0.79 16.76
N LEU A 13 16.17 0.53 16.96
CA LEU A 13 15.38 1.51 16.20
C LEU A 13 15.64 1.40 14.69
N GLU A 14 16.90 1.37 14.29
CA GLU A 14 17.29 1.30 12.88
C GLU A 14 16.81 -0.01 12.24
N ALA A 15 17.07 -1.15 12.90
CA ALA A 15 16.64 -2.45 12.42
C ALA A 15 15.12 -2.52 12.24
N LYS A 16 14.34 -2.03 13.22
CA LYS A 16 12.88 -2.03 13.14
C LYS A 16 12.34 -1.09 12.06
N ALA A 17 12.96 0.08 11.89
CA ALA A 17 12.58 1.01 10.84
C ALA A 17 12.87 0.43 9.44
N MET A 18 14.03 -0.23 9.28
CA MET A 18 14.42 -0.82 8.00
C MET A 18 13.55 -2.02 7.63
N GLU A 19 13.19 -2.87 8.60
CA GLU A 19 12.23 -3.98 8.40
C GLU A 19 10.92 -3.47 7.77
N LEU A 20 10.35 -2.38 8.30
CA LEU A 20 9.13 -1.79 7.76
C LEU A 20 9.35 -1.16 6.38
N ALA A 21 10.50 -0.50 6.18
CA ALA A 21 10.85 0.09 4.89
C ALA A 21 10.98 -0.97 3.79
N GLU A 22 11.62 -2.11 4.09
CA GLU A 22 11.76 -3.25 3.18
C GLU A 22 10.40 -3.87 2.82
N ILE A 23 9.51 -4.02 3.82
CA ILE A 23 8.14 -4.50 3.56
C ILE A 23 7.41 -3.56 2.59
N ILE A 24 7.52 -2.25 2.77
CA ILE A 24 6.87 -1.27 1.88
C ILE A 24 7.52 -1.29 0.49
N ALA A 25 8.85 -1.37 0.42
CA ALA A 25 9.60 -1.42 -0.82
C ALA A 25 9.33 -2.71 -1.62
N SER A 26 8.94 -3.80 -0.95
CA SER A 26 8.55 -5.07 -1.59
C SER A 26 7.23 -5.00 -2.38
N LYS A 27 6.51 -3.87 -2.37
CA LYS A 27 5.20 -3.71 -3.03
C LYS A 27 5.31 -2.87 -4.30
N SER A 28 4.27 -2.91 -5.13
CA SER A 28 4.15 -2.00 -6.27
C SER A 28 4.15 -0.54 -5.79
N MET A 29 5.11 0.25 -6.30
CA MET A 29 5.16 1.69 -6.07
C MET A 29 3.90 2.40 -6.60
N ASN A 30 3.36 1.96 -7.75
CA ASN A 30 2.17 2.58 -8.35
C ASN A 30 0.96 2.39 -7.42
N THR A 31 0.68 1.14 -7.03
CA THR A 31 -0.41 0.81 -6.10
C THR A 31 -0.25 1.51 -4.75
N MET A 32 0.98 1.58 -4.21
CA MET A 32 1.24 2.28 -2.95
C MET A 32 0.97 3.79 -3.03
N LYS A 33 1.28 4.43 -4.16
CA LYS A 33 0.97 5.85 -4.39
C LYS A 33 -0.54 6.09 -4.41
N VAL A 34 -1.28 5.24 -5.13
CA VAL A 34 -2.75 5.32 -5.20
C VAL A 34 -3.35 5.13 -3.81
N ALA A 35 -2.99 4.05 -3.10
CA ALA A 35 -3.50 3.79 -1.75
C ALA A 35 -3.28 4.96 -0.79
N LYS A 36 -2.07 5.53 -0.75
CA LYS A 36 -1.76 6.69 0.11
C LYS A 36 -2.60 7.93 -0.24
N LYS A 37 -2.81 8.19 -1.54
CA LYS A 37 -3.62 9.33 -2.00
C LYS A 37 -5.09 9.12 -1.64
N THR A 38 -5.61 7.93 -1.86
CA THR A 38 -7.00 7.56 -1.60
C THR A 38 -7.33 7.66 -0.11
N ILE A 39 -6.47 7.10 0.77
CA ILE A 39 -6.67 7.20 2.23
C ILE A 39 -6.68 8.65 2.69
N ARG A 40 -5.78 9.49 2.19
CA ARG A 40 -5.78 10.93 2.53
C ARG A 40 -7.06 11.62 2.08
N ALA A 41 -7.50 11.36 0.84
CA ALA A 41 -8.73 11.92 0.32
C ALA A 41 -9.95 11.45 1.15
N ALA A 42 -10.03 10.17 1.49
CA ALA A 42 -11.12 9.62 2.30
C ALA A 42 -11.16 10.22 3.72
N LEU A 43 -10.01 10.50 4.34
CA LEU A 43 -9.92 11.14 5.67
C LEU A 43 -10.41 12.59 5.67
N ASP A 44 -10.28 13.31 4.55
CA ASP A 44 -10.76 14.69 4.41
C ASP A 44 -12.26 14.77 4.06
N ASN A 45 -12.91 13.63 3.79
CA ASN A 45 -14.31 13.54 3.39
C ASN A 45 -15.15 12.71 4.37
N GLY A 46 -16.47 12.73 4.20
CA GLY A 46 -17.37 11.84 4.93
C GLY A 46 -17.16 10.39 4.53
N ILE A 47 -17.51 9.44 5.40
CA ILE A 47 -17.31 8.00 5.15
C ILE A 47 -17.96 7.51 3.86
N THR A 48 -19.14 8.03 3.51
CA THR A 48 -19.86 7.67 2.27
C THR A 48 -19.06 8.07 1.03
N ASP A 49 -18.62 9.33 0.98
CA ASP A 49 -17.85 9.86 -0.14
C ASP A 49 -16.45 9.21 -0.20
N GLY A 50 -15.84 8.95 0.96
CA GLY A 50 -14.56 8.24 1.06
C GLY A 50 -14.60 6.84 0.44
N VAL A 51 -15.67 6.08 0.70
CA VAL A 51 -15.87 4.75 0.10
C VAL A 51 -16.06 4.84 -1.42
N GLU A 52 -16.77 5.85 -1.91
CA GLU A 52 -16.92 6.06 -3.35
C GLU A 52 -15.58 6.41 -4.02
N ILE A 53 -14.78 7.29 -3.40
CA ILE A 53 -13.43 7.63 -3.85
C ILE A 53 -12.54 6.38 -3.88
N GLU A 54 -12.61 5.54 -2.85
CA GLU A 54 -11.89 4.28 -2.78
C GLU A 54 -12.29 3.32 -3.90
N ALA A 55 -13.59 3.14 -4.14
CA ALA A 55 -14.10 2.26 -5.19
C ALA A 55 -13.61 2.67 -6.58
N VAL A 56 -13.65 3.97 -6.90
CA VAL A 56 -13.15 4.49 -8.18
C VAL A 56 -11.63 4.32 -8.29
N ALA A 57 -10.88 4.67 -7.24
CA ALA A 57 -9.43 4.51 -7.24
C ALA A 57 -9.00 3.05 -7.39
N PHE A 58 -9.73 2.12 -6.78
CA PHE A 58 -9.50 0.69 -6.89
C PHE A 58 -9.83 0.17 -8.29
N ALA A 59 -10.95 0.57 -8.88
CA ALA A 59 -11.31 0.19 -10.25
C ALA A 59 -10.23 0.65 -11.25
N ASN A 60 -9.70 1.86 -11.10
CA ASN A 60 -8.64 2.39 -11.96
C ASN A 60 -7.31 1.61 -11.86
N LEU A 61 -7.08 0.84 -10.80
CA LEU A 61 -5.88 0.00 -10.68
C LEU A 61 -5.96 -1.27 -11.56
N PHE A 62 -7.16 -1.73 -11.95
CA PHE A 62 -7.30 -2.93 -12.78
C PHE A 62 -6.72 -2.79 -14.19
N ASP A 63 -6.50 -1.56 -14.65
CA ASP A 63 -5.83 -1.30 -15.93
C ASP A 63 -4.29 -1.24 -15.80
N THR A 64 -3.73 -1.50 -14.61
CA THR A 64 -2.28 -1.45 -14.36
C THR A 64 -1.63 -2.83 -14.46
N GLU A 65 -0.42 -2.89 -15.03
CA GLU A 65 0.34 -4.14 -15.16
C GLU A 65 0.60 -4.77 -13.78
N ASP A 66 0.91 -3.92 -12.77
CA ASP A 66 1.15 -4.40 -11.41
C ASP A 66 -0.08 -5.06 -10.78
N GLN A 67 -1.31 -4.64 -11.13
CA GLN A 67 -2.52 -5.31 -10.62
C GLN A 67 -2.63 -6.74 -11.16
N GLU A 68 -2.38 -6.93 -12.47
CA GLU A 68 -2.41 -8.24 -13.09
C GLU A 68 -1.32 -9.15 -12.51
N ILE A 69 -0.10 -8.64 -12.35
CA ILE A 69 1.02 -9.37 -11.72
C ILE A 69 0.66 -9.79 -10.31
N GLY A 70 0.08 -8.89 -9.52
CA GLY A 70 -0.33 -9.18 -8.14
C GLY A 70 -1.39 -10.27 -8.05
N VAL A 71 -2.41 -10.23 -8.92
CA VAL A 71 -3.46 -11.26 -8.97
C VAL A 71 -2.90 -12.60 -9.43
N GLN A 72 -2.09 -12.61 -10.50
CA GLN A 72 -1.48 -13.84 -11.00
C GLN A 72 -0.57 -14.46 -9.96
N ALA A 73 0.35 -13.70 -9.38
CA ALA A 73 1.25 -14.16 -8.32
C ALA A 73 0.50 -14.74 -7.12
N PHE A 74 -0.63 -14.13 -6.74
CA PHE A 74 -1.51 -14.67 -5.69
C PHE A 74 -2.14 -16.02 -6.08
N LEU A 75 -2.66 -16.14 -7.30
CA LEU A 75 -3.26 -17.38 -7.81
C LEU A 75 -2.24 -18.50 -7.97
N THR A 76 -1.03 -18.19 -8.44
CA THR A 76 0.06 -19.16 -8.67
C THR A 76 0.92 -19.40 -7.43
N ARG A 77 0.69 -18.66 -6.33
CA ARG A 77 1.50 -18.69 -5.09
C ARG A 77 2.99 -18.45 -5.34
N THR A 78 3.28 -17.54 -6.27
CA THR A 78 4.65 -17.11 -6.58
C THR A 78 4.89 -15.70 -6.07
N GLU A 79 6.15 -15.29 -6.00
CA GLU A 79 6.47 -13.90 -5.68
C GLU A 79 6.17 -12.99 -6.89
N PRO A 80 5.52 -11.84 -6.69
CA PRO A 80 5.22 -10.89 -7.75
C PRO A 80 6.46 -10.09 -8.17
N GLU A 81 6.74 -10.06 -9.47
CA GLU A 81 7.79 -9.20 -10.04
C GLU A 81 7.21 -7.85 -10.49
N TRP A 82 7.10 -6.90 -9.57
CA TRP A 82 6.53 -5.59 -9.86
C TRP A 82 7.29 -4.84 -10.96
N LYS A 83 6.54 -4.19 -11.85
CA LYS A 83 7.06 -3.30 -12.89
C LYS A 83 6.90 -1.82 -12.52
N HIS A 84 6.21 -1.53 -11.41
CA HIS A 84 6.01 -0.20 -10.83
C HIS A 84 5.25 0.76 -11.75
N ARG A 85 4.35 0.20 -12.56
CA ARG A 85 3.49 0.91 -13.52
C ARG A 85 2.11 0.28 -13.57
#